data_AF-A0A532DGZ6-F1
#
_entry.id   AF-A0A532DGZ6-F1
#
_cell.length_a   1.000
_cell.length_b   1.000
_cell.length_c   1.000
_cell.angle_alpha   90.00
_cell.angle_beta   90.00
_cell.angle_gamma   90.00
#
_symmetry.space_group_name_H-M   'P 1'
#
loop_
_entity.id
_entity.type
_entity.pdbx_description
1 polymer ?
#
loop_
_entity_poly.entity_id
_entity_poly.type
_entity_poly.pdbx_seq_one_letter_code
_entity_poly.pdbx_strand_id
1 'polypeptide(L)' 'MKSPISIKRGKVAAVFIDLQEEHRRDRRYRVEGYGDILANVQRLQEAARANNVPLYHWAY' A
#
# COMPACT_ATOMS: atom_id res chain seq x y z
N MET A 1 -25.62 5.99 4.30
CA MET A 1 -25.30 6.58 2.97
C MET A 1 -23.80 6.90 2.96
N LYS A 2 -23.01 6.43 1.99
CA LYS A 2 -21.58 6.78 1.90
C LYS A 2 -21.43 8.11 1.15
N SER A 3 -20.64 9.03 1.68
CA SER A 3 -20.30 10.29 1.00
C SER A 3 -18.98 10.14 0.22
N PRO A 4 -18.84 10.81 -0.94
CA PRO A 4 -17.57 10.80 -1.67
C PRO A 4 -16.47 11.49 -0.85
N ILE A 5 -15.27 10.91 -0.89
CA ILE A 5 -14.07 11.47 -0.27
C ILE A 5 -13.12 11.92 -1.38
N SER A 6 -12.53 13.10 -1.20
CA SER A 6 -11.49 13.63 -2.09
C SER A 6 -10.12 13.61 -1.40
N ILE A 7 -9.09 13.22 -2.15
CA ILE A 7 -7.71 13.26 -1.67
C ILE A 7 -7.10 14.61 -2.09
N LYS A 8 -6.80 15.46 -1.12
CA LYS A 8 -6.19 16.77 -1.36
C LYS A 8 -4.66 16.64 -1.37
N ARG A 9 -4.01 17.10 -2.44
CA ARG A 9 -2.54 17.17 -2.52
C ARG A 9 -1.99 17.99 -1.35
N GLY A 10 -0.85 17.57 -0.82
CA GLY A 10 -0.20 18.21 0.34
C GLY A 10 -0.89 17.96 1.69
N LYS A 11 -2.04 17.25 1.73
CA LYS A 11 -2.73 16.87 2.97
C LYS A 11 -2.87 15.35 3.13
N VAL A 12 -2.04 14.60 2.43
CA VAL A 12 -2.09 13.13 2.38
C VAL A 12 -0.70 12.55 2.54
N ALA A 13 -0.63 11.37 3.14
CA ALA A 13 0.51 10.47 3.13
C ALA A 13 0.03 9.08 2.70
N ALA A 14 0.92 8.30 2.09
CA ALA A 14 0.67 6.91 1.74
C ALA A 14 1.39 5.99 2.73
N VAL A 15 0.65 5.08 3.35
CA VAL A 15 1.17 4.14 4.34
C VAL A 15 0.96 2.72 3.82
N PHE A 16 2.03 1.93 3.80
CA PHE A 16 2.04 0.54 3.36
C PHE A 16 2.40 -0.34 4.54
N ILE A 17 1.45 -1.17 4.96
CA ILE A 17 1.52 -1.93 6.20
C ILE A 17 1.70 -3.41 5.87
N ASP A 18 2.66 -4.04 6.54
CA ASP A 18 2.88 -5.49 6.57
C ASP A 18 3.03 -6.11 5.18
N LEU A 19 3.80 -5.46 4.32
CA LEU A 19 4.16 -6.00 3.01
C LEU A 19 5.39 -6.92 3.09
N GLN A 20 5.36 -7.88 4.01
CA GLN A 20 6.48 -8.78 4.28
C GLN A 20 6.45 -10.05 3.40
N GLU A 21 7.57 -10.76 3.26
CA GLU A 21 7.69 -11.94 2.37
C GLU A 21 7.00 -13.19 2.95
N GLU A 22 6.72 -13.19 4.24
CA GLU A 22 5.98 -14.19 4.99
C GLU A 22 4.62 -14.45 4.32
N HIS A 23 3.96 -13.40 3.83
CA HIS A 23 2.70 -13.51 3.08
C HIS A 23 2.83 -14.26 1.75
N ARG A 24 4.04 -14.33 1.18
CA ARG A 24 4.32 -15.09 -0.04
C ARG A 24 4.71 -16.54 0.25
N ARG A 25 5.45 -16.80 1.31
CA ARG A 25 6.19 -18.07 1.50
C ARG A 25 5.82 -18.85 2.76
N ASP A 26 5.40 -18.17 3.83
CA ASP A 26 5.04 -18.83 5.08
C ASP A 26 3.59 -19.31 5.02
N ARG A 27 3.38 -20.62 5.12
CA ARG A 27 2.04 -21.22 5.13
C ARG A 27 1.14 -20.67 6.24
N ARG A 28 1.71 -20.22 7.37
CA ARG A 28 0.97 -19.66 8.51
C ARG A 28 0.38 -18.29 8.19
N TYR A 29 1.03 -17.54 7.28
CA TYR A 29 0.71 -16.14 6.98
C TYR A 29 0.39 -15.91 5.50
N ARG A 30 0.25 -16.99 4.72
CA ARG A 30 0.11 -16.94 3.27
C ARG A 30 -1.15 -16.18 2.88
N VAL A 31 -0.98 -15.16 2.05
CA VAL A 31 -2.07 -14.40 1.46
C VAL A 31 -2.26 -14.85 0.01
N GLU A 32 -3.46 -15.29 -0.32
CA GLU A 32 -3.82 -15.60 -1.70
C GLU A 32 -3.83 -14.33 -2.54
N GLY A 33 -3.31 -14.39 -3.77
CA GLY A 33 -3.23 -13.22 -4.65
C GLY A 33 -2.24 -12.13 -4.20
N TYR A 34 -1.32 -12.43 -3.27
CA TYR A 34 -0.37 -11.44 -2.75
C TYR A 34 0.49 -10.77 -3.84
N GLY A 35 0.78 -11.48 -4.93
CA GLY A 35 1.45 -10.88 -6.09
C GLY A 35 0.67 -9.72 -6.72
N ASP A 36 -0.65 -9.86 -6.86
CA ASP A 36 -1.52 -8.81 -7.42
C ASP A 36 -1.63 -7.62 -6.47
N ILE A 37 -1.65 -7.89 -5.16
CA ILE A 37 -1.57 -6.84 -4.13
C ILE A 37 -0.27 -6.05 -4.29
N LEU A 38 0.86 -6.72 -4.45
CA LEU A 38 2.16 -6.06 -4.65
C LEU A 38 2.21 -5.25 -5.95
N ALA A 39 1.61 -5.74 -7.04
CA ALA A 39 1.50 -4.99 -8.29
C ALA A 39 0.67 -3.70 -8.11
N ASN A 40 -0.40 -3.75 -7.32
CA ASN A 40 -1.20 -2.56 -6.99
C ASN A 40 -0.44 -1.59 -6.10
N VAL A 41 0.26 -2.10 -5.09
CA VAL A 41 1.11 -1.33 -4.20
C VAL A 41 2.18 -0.59 -4.99
N GLN A 42 2.84 -1.26 -5.94
CA GLN A 42 3.88 -0.63 -6.76
C GLN A 42 3.32 0.59 -7.49
N ARG A 43 2.15 0.46 -8.14
CA ARG A 43 1.48 1.57 -8.83
C ARG A 43 1.12 2.71 -7.88
N LEU A 44 0.67 2.40 -6.67
CA LEU A 44 0.35 3.42 -5.66
C LEU A 44 1.60 4.13 -5.14
N GLN A 45 2.71 3.41 -4.94
CA GLN A 45 3.98 4.02 -4.53
C GLN A 45 4.54 4.92 -5.64
N GLU A 46 4.49 4.48 -6.90
CA GLU A 46 4.89 5.29 -8.05
C GLU A 46 4.07 6.59 -8.12
N ALA A 47 2.74 6.50 -8.00
CA ALA A 47 1.86 7.66 -7.97
C ALA A 47 2.16 8.60 -6.79
N ALA A 48 2.43 8.06 -5.61
CA ALA A 48 2.79 8.84 -4.43
C ALA A 48 4.11 9.60 -4.64
N ARG A 49 5.17 8.91 -5.12
CA ARG A 49 6.47 9.52 -5.44
C ARG A 49 6.33 10.63 -6.48
N ALA A 50 5.61 10.37 -7.57
CA ALA A 50 5.39 11.36 -8.63
C ALA A 50 4.62 12.61 -8.17
N ASN A 51 3.87 12.52 -7.07
CA ASN A 51 3.09 13.63 -6.52
C ASN A 51 3.67 14.21 -5.23
N ASN A 52 4.92 13.86 -4.87
CA ASN A 52 5.58 14.29 -3.62
C ASN A 52 4.75 13.98 -2.36
N VAL A 53 4.03 12.86 -2.37
CA VAL A 53 3.27 12.37 -1.22
C VAL A 53 4.24 11.59 -0.31
N PRO A 54 4.33 11.92 0.99
CA PRO A 54 5.14 11.15 1.93
C PRO A 54 4.76 9.67 1.93
N LEU A 55 5.77 8.81 1.92
CA LEU A 55 5.66 7.36 1.85
C LEU A 55 6.20 6.74 3.14
N TYR A 56 5.36 5.96 3.81
CA TYR A 56 5.72 5.25 5.03
C TYR A 56 5.52 3.75 4.85
N HIS A 57 6.45 3.01 5.42
CA HIS A 57 6.38 1.57 5.53
C HIS A 57 6.34 1.21 7.01
N TRP A 58 5.47 0.26 7.35
CA TRP A 58 5.45 -0.33 8.68
C TRP A 58 5.56 -1.84 8.55
N ALA A 59 6.39 -2.42 9.42
CA ALA A 59 6.56 -3.83 9.58
C ALA A 59 6.73 -4.08 11.09
N TYR A 60 6.09 -5.13 11.60
CA TYR A 60 6.22 -5.60 12.97
C TYR A 60 7.15 -6.81 13.05
#